data_AF-A0A6I9V1A7-F1
#
_entry.id   AF-A0A6I9V1A7-F1
#
_cell.length_a   1.000
_cell.length_b   1.000
_cell.length_c   1.000
_cell.angle_alpha   90.00
_cell.angle_beta   90.00
_cell.angle_gamma   90.00
#
_symmetry.space_group_name_H-M   'P 1'
#
loop_
_entity.id
_entity.type
_entity.pdbx_description
1 polymer ?
#
loop_
_entity_poly.entity_id
_entity_poly.type
_entity_poly.pdbx_seq_one_letter_code
_entity_poly.pdbx_strand_id
1 'polypeptide(L)'
;MYSLKLHNAMKNACRSKSLQACKSKLSDLSEKPDPRSITKDYVGPPDKLSNIRSYVRHIPKNETDLERRLRQMQEQTEKWNHDFWSNHNKNFYQVSVGE
;
A
#
# COMPACT_ATOMS: atom_id res chain seq x y z
N MET A 1 44.61 5.59 23.98
CA MET A 1 45.13 6.53 22.95
C MET A 1 45.45 5.66 21.73
N TYR A 2 44.54 5.38 20.80
CA TYR A 2 44.12 6.30 19.74
C TYR A 2 42.67 6.00 19.25
N SER A 3 41.81 6.99 19.46
CA SER A 3 40.69 7.47 18.62
C SER A 3 39.76 6.45 17.95
N LEU A 4 38.67 6.11 18.64
CA LEU A 4 37.36 5.86 18.01
C LEU A 4 36.97 7.11 17.21
N LYS A 5 37.11 7.08 15.88
CA LYS A 5 36.43 7.98 14.93
C LYS A 5 36.76 7.50 13.53
N LEU A 6 35.96 6.60 12.97
CA LEU A 6 35.77 6.47 11.51
C LEU A 6 34.55 5.60 11.13
N HIS A 7 33.53 5.51 11.98
CA HIS A 7 32.20 5.01 11.59
C HIS A 7 31.19 6.17 11.64
N ASN A 8 31.16 6.99 10.58
CA ASN A 8 29.98 7.75 10.12
C ASN A 8 30.32 8.73 8.98
N ALA A 9 31.12 8.31 8.00
CA ALA A 9 31.50 9.15 6.86
C ALA A 9 30.74 8.79 5.57
N MET A 10 29.47 8.39 5.64
CA MET A 10 28.54 8.33 4.48
C MET A 10 27.07 8.49 4.91
N LYS A 11 26.76 9.45 5.78
CA LYS A 11 25.37 9.75 6.17
C LYS A 11 24.91 11.18 5.90
N ASN A 12 25.64 11.98 5.13
CA ASN A 12 25.22 13.34 4.80
C ASN A 12 25.68 13.75 3.40
N ALA A 13 24.99 13.28 2.37
CA ALA A 13 25.14 13.81 1.01
C ALA A 13 23.86 13.64 0.18
N CYS A 14 22.71 14.08 0.71
CA CYS A 14 21.59 14.55 -0.09
C CYS A 14 20.60 15.31 0.81
N ARG A 15 20.93 16.56 1.16
CA ARG A 15 19.98 17.51 1.76
C ARG A 15 19.59 18.53 0.70
N SER A 16 18.81 18.09 -0.28
CA SER A 16 18.05 19.02 -1.13
C SER A 16 16.96 19.68 -0.29
N LYS A 17 16.93 21.01 -0.25
CA LYS A 17 15.87 21.82 0.38
C LYS A 17 14.58 21.87 -0.47
N SER A 18 14.19 20.76 -1.11
CA SER A 18 12.89 20.64 -1.81
C SER A 18 11.95 19.57 -1.25
N LEU A 19 12.35 18.82 -0.20
CA LEU A 19 11.54 17.76 0.40
C LEU A 19 10.42 18.24 1.37
N GLN A 20 10.19 19.55 1.50
CA GLN A 20 9.12 20.06 2.38
C GLN A 20 7.79 20.30 1.65
N ALA A 21 7.79 20.49 0.33
CA ALA A 21 6.58 20.69 -0.46
C ALA A 21 5.79 19.39 -0.73
N CYS A 22 6.40 18.22 -0.53
CA CYS A 22 5.78 16.91 -0.74
C CYS A 22 5.25 16.23 0.54
N LYS A 23 5.54 16.79 1.73
CA LYS A 23 5.06 16.19 2.99
C LYS A 23 3.57 16.42 3.24
N SER A 24 3.02 17.54 2.80
CA SER A 24 1.59 17.85 2.95
C SER A 24 0.66 17.09 1.99
N LYS A 25 1.22 16.44 0.96
CA LYS A 25 0.46 15.62 -0.01
C LYS A 25 0.47 14.13 0.29
N LEU A 26 1.19 13.68 1.32
CA LEU A 26 1.32 12.25 1.63
C LEU A 26 0.13 11.71 2.44
N SER A 27 -0.58 12.58 3.17
CA SER A 27 -1.77 12.21 3.94
C SER A 27 -2.98 11.89 3.05
N ASP A 28 -2.99 12.38 1.81
CA ASP A 28 -4.12 12.31 0.88
C ASP A 28 -4.07 11.09 -0.06
N LEU A 29 -2.99 10.30 -0.03
CA LEU A 29 -2.86 9.08 -0.86
C LEU A 29 -3.43 7.83 -0.19
N SER A 30 -3.93 7.95 1.05
CA SER A 30 -4.46 6.82 1.82
C SER A 30 -5.97 6.64 1.64
N GLU A 31 -6.69 7.65 1.13
CA GLU A 31 -8.13 7.58 0.99
C GLU A 31 -8.50 6.89 -0.32
N LYS A 32 -9.31 5.83 -0.20
CA LYS A 32 -9.84 5.12 -1.37
C LYS A 32 -10.89 6.02 -2.03
N PRO A 33 -10.82 6.23 -3.36
CA PRO A 33 -11.83 7.02 -4.05
C PRO A 33 -13.18 6.30 -4.06
N ASP A 34 -14.27 7.04 -4.28
CA ASP A 34 -15.60 6.44 -4.49
C ASP A 34 -15.60 5.64 -5.82
N PRO A 35 -15.97 4.33 -5.80
CA PRO A 35 -16.12 3.50 -6.99
C PRO A 35 -16.96 4.11 -8.12
N ARG A 36 -17.95 4.95 -7.79
CA ARG A 36 -18.85 5.61 -8.76
C ARG A 36 -18.31 6.93 -9.30
N SER A 37 -17.32 7.53 -8.63
CA SER A 37 -16.72 8.79 -9.06
C SER A 37 -15.55 8.61 -10.01
N ILE A 38 -14.92 7.42 -10.01
CA ILE A 38 -13.80 7.08 -10.90
C ILE A 38 -14.29 6.57 -12.25
N THR A 39 -13.46 6.68 -13.29
CA THR A 39 -13.77 6.21 -14.66
C THR A 39 -13.06 4.90 -15.04
N LYS A 40 -12.06 4.51 -14.26
CA LYS A 40 -11.25 3.30 -14.43
C LYS A 40 -10.91 2.75 -13.05
N ASP A 41 -10.53 1.48 -13.00
CA ASP A 41 -10.08 0.85 -11.76
C ASP A 41 -8.92 1.63 -11.14
N TYR A 42 -9.04 1.88 -9.84
CA TYR A 42 -8.01 2.53 -9.04
C TYR A 42 -7.13 1.47 -8.37
N VAL A 43 -5.82 1.68 -8.41
CA VAL A 43 -4.81 0.84 -7.74
C VAL A 43 -4.06 1.71 -6.73
N GLY A 44 -4.27 1.40 -5.45
CA GLY A 44 -3.71 2.16 -4.34
C GLY A 44 -2.25 1.84 -4.03
N PRO A 45 -1.70 2.52 -3.01
CA PRO A 45 -0.41 2.16 -2.44
C PRO A 45 -0.42 0.72 -1.89
N PRO A 46 0.75 0.08 -1.76
CA PRO A 46 0.86 -1.23 -1.13
C PRO A 46 0.43 -1.16 0.35
N ASP A 47 -0.30 -2.18 0.78
CA ASP A 47 -0.68 -2.37 2.17
C ASP A 47 0.53 -2.67 3.06
N LYS A 48 0.53 -2.16 4.28
CA LYS A 48 1.69 -2.28 5.20
C LYS A 48 1.88 -3.68 5.76
N LEU A 49 0.84 -4.51 5.79
CA LEU A 49 0.87 -5.86 6.36
C LEU A 49 0.96 -6.91 5.25
N SER A 50 0.06 -6.85 4.27
CA SER A 50 0.03 -7.84 3.18
C SER A 50 0.99 -7.55 2.04
N ASN A 51 1.52 -6.32 1.91
CA ASN A 51 2.25 -5.81 0.74
C ASN A 51 1.43 -5.81 -0.57
N ILE A 52 0.12 -6.09 -0.52
CA ILE A 52 -0.76 -6.10 -1.68
C ILE A 52 -1.33 -4.70 -1.91
N ARG A 53 -1.45 -4.29 -3.17
CA ARG A 53 -2.09 -3.02 -3.54
C ARG A 53 -3.60 -3.13 -3.39
N SER A 54 -4.23 -2.14 -2.77
CA SER A 54 -5.69 -2.08 -2.70
C SER A 54 -6.28 -1.70 -4.05
N TYR A 55 -7.41 -2.32 -4.41
CA TYR A 55 -8.17 -1.99 -5.60
C TYR A 55 -9.47 -1.28 -5.22
N VAL A 56 -9.90 -0.37 -6.09
CA VAL A 56 -11.29 0.10 -6.13
C VAL A 56 -11.78 -0.12 -7.56
N ARG A 57 -12.71 -1.06 -7.72
CA ARG A 57 -13.29 -1.39 -9.02
C ARG A 57 -14.28 -0.31 -9.43
N HIS A 58 -14.16 0.17 -10.66
CA HIS A 58 -15.09 1.14 -11.19
C HIS A 58 -16.51 0.56 -11.27
N ILE A 59 -17.51 1.33 -10.82
CA ILE A 59 -18.92 0.99 -11.00
C ILE A 59 -19.51 1.90 -12.09
N PRO A 60 -19.81 1.38 -13.29
CA PRO A 60 -20.41 2.16 -14.36
C PRO A 60 -21.85 2.55 -14.01
N LYS A 61 -22.33 3.67 -14.57
CA LYS A 61 -23.68 4.20 -14.30
C LYS A 61 -24.79 3.21 -14.68
N ASN A 62 -24.59 2.47 -15.77
CA ASN A 62 -25.54 1.48 -16.31
C ASN A 62 -24.96 0.06 -16.19
N GLU A 63 -24.43 -0.29 -15.01
CA GLU A 63 -23.86 -1.62 -14.75
C GLU A 63 -24.88 -2.72 -15.04
N THR A 64 -24.53 -3.66 -15.92
CA THR A 64 -25.35 -4.84 -16.17
C THR A 64 -25.23 -5.84 -15.01
N ASP A 65 -26.22 -6.72 -14.87
CA ASP A 65 -26.18 -7.76 -13.83
C ASP A 65 -24.96 -8.68 -13.92
N LEU A 66 -24.49 -8.95 -15.14
CA LEU A 66 -23.31 -9.78 -15.38
C LEU A 66 -22.03 -9.06 -14.94
N GLU A 67 -21.86 -7.79 -15.31
CA GLU A 67 -20.71 -6.97 -14.90
C GLU A 67 -20.66 -6.83 -13.37
N ARG A 68 -21.82 -6.59 -12.73
CA ARG A 68 -21.93 -6.51 -11.28
C ARG A 68 -21.48 -7.80 -10.60
N ARG A 69 -21.93 -8.96 -11.10
CA ARG A 69 -21.52 -10.27 -10.57
C ARG A 69 -20.02 -10.49 -10.74
N LEU A 70 -19.48 -10.17 -11.91
CA LEU A 70 -18.04 -10.27 -12.19
C LEU A 70 -17.24 -9.42 -11.19
N ARG A 71 -17.61 -8.14 -11.03
CA ARG A 71 -16.96 -7.23 -10.09
C ARG A 71 -17.00 -7.74 -8.65
N GLN A 72 -18.16 -8.22 -8.21
CA GLN A 72 -18.30 -8.79 -6.86
C GLN A 72 -17.41 -10.02 -6.64
N MET A 73 -17.28 -10.90 -7.64
CA MET A 73 -16.37 -12.05 -7.57
C MET A 73 -14.89 -11.61 -7.50
N GLN A 74 -14.53 -10.57 -8.25
CA GLN A 74 -13.19 -9.98 -8.18
C GLN A 74 -12.89 -9.38 -6.80
N GLU A 75 -13.82 -8.57 -6.27
CA GLU A 75 -13.69 -7.98 -4.93
C GLU A 75 -13.55 -9.05 -3.83
N GLN A 76 -14.32 -10.14 -3.92
CA GLN A 76 -14.22 -11.27 -3.00
C GLN A 76 -12.84 -11.95 -3.08
N THR A 77 -12.35 -12.19 -4.29
CA THR A 77 -11.04 -12.81 -4.53
C THR A 77 -9.91 -11.94 -4.01
N GLU A 78 -9.97 -10.64 -4.27
CA GLU A 78 -9.00 -9.65 -3.78
C GLU A 78 -8.98 -9.57 -2.25
N LYS A 79 -10.17 -9.57 -1.62
CA LYS A 79 -10.27 -9.59 -0.16
C LYS A 79 -9.62 -10.85 0.41
N TRP A 80 -9.92 -12.02 -0.14
CA TRP A 80 -9.32 -13.27 0.30
C TRP A 80 -7.79 -13.26 0.15
N ASN A 81 -7.29 -12.76 -0.98
CA ASN A 81 -5.85 -12.64 -1.23
C ASN A 81 -5.16 -11.71 -0.20
N HIS A 82 -5.78 -10.56 0.10
CA HIS A 82 -5.27 -9.64 1.12
C HIS A 82 -5.29 -10.26 2.52
N ASP A 83 -6.39 -10.89 2.91
CA ASP A 83 -6.51 -11.56 4.21
C ASP A 83 -5.46 -12.67 4.37
N PHE A 84 -5.27 -13.49 3.33
CA PHE A 84 -4.30 -14.58 3.30
C PHE A 84 -2.87 -14.06 3.54
N TRP A 85 -2.42 -13.09 2.74
CA TRP A 85 -1.07 -12.55 2.86
C TRP A 85 -0.85 -11.74 4.13
N SER A 86 -1.88 -11.03 4.61
CA SER A 86 -1.81 -10.35 5.90
C SER A 86 -1.53 -11.35 7.03
N ASN A 87 -2.26 -12.46 7.07
CA ASN A 87 -2.08 -13.48 8.09
C ASN A 87 -0.73 -14.22 7.93
N HIS A 88 -0.37 -14.57 6.69
CA HIS A 88 0.89 -15.26 6.40
C HIS A 88 2.10 -14.42 6.82
N ASN A 89 2.18 -13.16 6.38
CA ASN A 89 3.28 -12.25 6.72
C ASN A 89 3.37 -12.02 8.22
N LYS A 90 2.20 -11.81 8.86
CA LYS A 90 2.11 -11.66 10.31
C LYS A 90 2.70 -12.88 11.04
N ASN A 91 2.40 -14.10 10.61
CA ASN A 91 2.95 -15.31 11.22
C ASN A 91 4.45 -15.48 10.96
N PHE A 92 4.89 -15.17 9.74
CA PHE A 92 6.30 -15.25 9.35
C PHE A 92 7.20 -14.41 10.26
N TYR A 93 6.83 -13.15 10.52
CA TYR A 93 7.63 -12.25 11.36
C TYR A 93 7.48 -12.49 12.87
N GLN A 94 6.40 -13.14 13.33
CA GLN A 94 6.20 -13.44 14.75
C GLN A 94 7.10 -14.57 15.26
N VAL A 95 7.44 -15.54 14.42
CA VAL A 95 8.28 -16.69 14.83
C VAL A 95 9.74 -16.27 15.05
N SER A 96 10.18 -15.13 14.52
CA SER A 96 11.60 -14.71 14.50
C SER A 96 12.08 -13.94 15.74
N VAL A 97 11.24 -13.70 16.76
CA VAL A 97 11.60 -12.88 17.95
C VAL A 97 11.92 -13.76 19.18
N GLY A 98 12.12 -15.06 18.99
CA GLY A 98 12.21 -16.05 20.08
C GLY A 98 13.47 -16.91 20.13
N GLU A 99 14.59 -16.49 19.54
CA GLU A 99 15.91 -17.15 19.66
C GLU A 99 16.98 -16.19 20.18
#